data_AF-A0A9E2W452-F1
#
_entry.id   AF-A0A9E2W452-F1
#
_cell.length_a   1.000
_cell.length_b   1.000
_cell.length_c   1.000
_cell.angle_alpha   90.00
_cell.angle_beta   90.00
_cell.angle_gamma   90.00
#
_symmetry.space_group_name_H-M   'P 1'
#
loop_
_entity.id
_entity.type
_entity.pdbx_description
1 polymer ?
#
loop_
_entity_poly.entity_id
_entity_poly.type
_entity_poly.pdbx_seq_one_letter_code
_entity_poly.pdbx_strand_id
1 'polypeptide(L)'
;MKERFLSLRAFGLHFSLILWLAMCVTAAWWQVGRAASGNALSYLYAIEWPVFAVLGVVGWWGLLHIEKPTEDEEAARREYEEKMRLEAAAARVVDSVFEPEDDALAAYNNYLAGLAEPPHKGV
;
A
#
# COMPACT_ATOMS: atom_id res chain seq x y z
N MET A 1 -2.09 -24.77 16.70
CA MET A 1 -2.58 -24.74 15.30
C MET A 1 -3.89 -23.97 15.11
N LYS A 2 -4.92 -24.11 15.96
CA LYS A 2 -6.22 -23.42 15.80
C LYS A 2 -6.16 -21.88 15.98
N GLU A 3 -5.19 -21.39 16.75
CA GLU A 3 -5.09 -19.95 17.07
C GLU A 3 -4.67 -19.07 15.87
N ARG A 4 -4.10 -19.65 14.81
CA ARG A 4 -3.74 -18.89 13.58
C ARG A 4 -4.98 -18.46 12.78
N PHE A 5 -6.04 -19.27 12.77
CA PHE A 5 -7.25 -19.01 11.97
C PHE A 5 -8.31 -18.19 12.70
N LEU A 6 -8.20 -18.01 14.02
CA LEU A 6 -9.17 -17.27 14.84
C LEU A 6 -8.65 -15.92 15.37
N SER A 7 -7.47 -15.49 14.93
CA SER A 7 -6.97 -14.16 15.26
C SER A 7 -7.87 -13.06 14.68
N LEU A 8 -7.93 -11.88 15.31
CA LEU A 8 -8.68 -10.71 14.77
C LEU A 8 -8.30 -10.40 13.31
N ARG A 9 -7.04 -10.62 12.95
CA ARG A 9 -6.53 -10.49 11.58
C ARG A 9 -7.14 -11.51 10.64
N ALA A 10 -7.23 -12.78 11.06
CA ALA A 10 -7.85 -13.83 10.26
C ALA A 10 -9.33 -13.55 10.03
N PHE A 11 -10.06 -13.05 11.05
CA PHE A 11 -11.46 -12.62 10.89
C PHE A 11 -11.60 -11.51 9.83
N GLY A 12 -10.73 -10.51 9.87
CA GLY A 12 -10.68 -9.46 8.83
C GLY A 12 -10.44 -10.04 7.43
N LEU A 13 -9.52 -10.99 7.29
CA LEU A 13 -9.25 -11.65 6.01
C LEU A 13 -10.44 -12.47 5.50
N HIS A 14 -11.12 -13.22 6.37
CA HIS A 14 -12.33 -13.95 6.01
C HIS A 14 -13.46 -13.00 5.58
N PHE A 15 -13.68 -11.91 6.33
CA PHE A 15 -14.69 -10.92 5.99
C PHE A 15 -14.41 -10.25 4.64
N SER A 16 -13.17 -9.82 4.41
CA SER A 16 -12.74 -9.26 3.14
C SER A 16 -12.93 -10.25 1.97
N LEU A 17 -12.61 -11.54 2.16
CA LEU A 17 -12.86 -12.56 1.15
C LEU A 17 -14.36 -12.70 0.86
N ILE A 18 -15.21 -12.77 1.88
CA ILE A 18 -16.66 -12.90 1.71
C ILE A 18 -17.21 -11.71 0.92
N LEU A 19 -16.78 -10.49 1.27
CA LEU A 19 -17.20 -9.27 0.56
C LEU A 19 -16.74 -9.29 -0.90
N TRP A 20 -15.49 -9.70 -1.15
CA TRP A 20 -14.94 -9.84 -2.50
C TRP A 20 -15.74 -10.84 -3.35
N LEU A 21 -16.02 -12.03 -2.80
CA LEU A 21 -16.79 -13.06 -3.49
C LEU A 21 -18.23 -12.60 -3.76
N ALA A 22 -18.87 -11.95 -2.79
CA ALA A 22 -20.21 -11.41 -2.96
C ALA A 22 -20.27 -10.36 -4.10
N MET A 23 -19.25 -9.50 -4.19
CA MET A 23 -19.11 -8.54 -5.29
C MET A 23 -18.98 -9.26 -6.63
N CYS A 24 -18.07 -10.24 -6.74
CA CYS A 24 -17.85 -10.97 -7.99
C CYS A 24 -19.12 -11.72 -8.44
N VAL A 25 -19.82 -12.39 -7.52
CA VAL A 25 -21.06 -13.11 -7.82
C VAL A 25 -22.16 -12.16 -8.28
N THR A 26 -22.33 -11.03 -7.57
CA THR A 26 -23.34 -10.02 -7.93
C THR A 26 -23.06 -9.42 -9.30
N ALA A 27 -21.79 -9.13 -9.59
CA ALA A 27 -21.36 -8.60 -10.89
C ALA A 27 -21.55 -9.62 -12.02
N ALA A 28 -21.20 -10.89 -11.81
CA ALA A 28 -21.43 -11.97 -12.76
C ALA A 28 -22.92 -12.13 -13.06
N TRP A 29 -23.77 -12.17 -12.04
CA TRP A 29 -25.22 -12.25 -12.18
C TRP A 29 -25.79 -11.09 -13.00
N TRP A 30 -25.38 -9.86 -12.68
CA TRP A 30 -25.82 -8.68 -13.42
C TRP A 30 -25.39 -8.73 -14.90
N GLN A 31 -24.16 -9.17 -15.17
CA GLN A 31 -23.66 -9.30 -16.54
C GLN A 31 -24.38 -10.38 -17.34
N VAL A 32 -24.77 -11.50 -16.72
CA VAL A 32 -25.63 -12.50 -17.37
C VAL A 32 -26.96 -11.89 -17.80
N GLY A 33 -27.60 -11.09 -16.93
CA GLY A 33 -28.81 -10.36 -17.28
C GLY A 33 -28.63 -9.38 -18.44
N ARG A 34 -27.50 -8.66 -18.47
CA ARG A 34 -27.14 -7.74 -19.57
C ARG A 34 -26.85 -8.48 -20.87
N ALA A 35 -26.18 -9.64 -20.80
CA ALA A 35 -25.92 -10.50 -21.95
C ALA A 35 -27.23 -11.02 -22.55
N ALA A 36 -28.16 -11.48 -21.70
CA ALA A 36 -29.49 -11.89 -22.12
C ALA A 36 -30.32 -10.75 -22.75
N SER A 37 -30.07 -9.50 -22.36
CA SER A 37 -30.68 -8.30 -22.98
C SER A 37 -30.05 -7.88 -24.32
N GLY A 38 -29.14 -8.68 -24.89
CA GLY A 38 -28.55 -8.45 -26.21
C GLY A 38 -27.15 -7.81 -26.22
N ASN A 39 -26.52 -7.60 -25.07
CA ASN A 39 -25.15 -7.07 -25.03
C ASN A 39 -24.12 -8.22 -25.12
N ALA A 40 -23.59 -8.48 -26.32
CA ALA A 40 -22.64 -9.57 -26.54
C ALA A 40 -21.34 -9.45 -25.70
N LEU A 41 -20.86 -8.23 -25.41
CA LEU A 41 -19.68 -8.03 -24.56
C LEU A 41 -19.88 -8.52 -23.13
N SER A 42 -21.12 -8.51 -22.62
CA SER A 42 -21.43 -8.94 -21.27
C SER A 42 -21.18 -10.43 -21.03
N TYR A 43 -21.13 -11.28 -22.08
CA TYR A 43 -20.75 -12.69 -21.92
C TYR A 43 -19.31 -12.85 -21.42
N LEU A 44 -18.37 -12.08 -21.96
CA LEU A 44 -16.97 -12.12 -21.53
C LEU A 44 -16.86 -11.73 -20.06
N TYR A 45 -17.50 -10.62 -19.68
CA TYR A 45 -17.51 -10.14 -18.30
C TYR A 45 -18.16 -11.14 -17.34
N ALA A 46 -19.25 -11.81 -17.74
CA ALA A 46 -19.87 -12.84 -16.92
C ALA A 46 -18.92 -14.01 -16.57
N ILE A 47 -17.93 -14.29 -17.43
CA ILE A 47 -16.88 -15.30 -17.19
C ILE A 47 -15.68 -14.72 -16.43
N GLU A 48 -15.32 -13.47 -16.72
CA GLU A 48 -14.21 -12.77 -16.08
C GLU A 48 -14.40 -12.64 -14.55
N TRP A 49 -15.62 -12.31 -14.10
CA TRP A 49 -15.91 -12.17 -12.66
C TRP A 49 -15.64 -13.44 -11.83
N PRO A 50 -16.05 -14.65 -12.27
CA PRO A 50 -15.62 -15.91 -11.65
C PRO A 50 -14.10 -16.09 -11.59
N VAL A 51 -13.35 -15.67 -12.62
CA VAL A 51 -11.88 -15.74 -12.59
C VAL A 51 -11.32 -14.83 -11.50
N PHE A 52 -11.82 -13.60 -11.36
CA PHE A 52 -11.45 -12.72 -10.26
C PHE A 52 -11.84 -13.26 -8.89
N ALA A 53 -12.96 -13.98 -8.77
CA ALA A 53 -13.33 -14.65 -7.54
C ALA A 53 -12.27 -15.69 -7.13
N VAL A 54 -11.82 -16.53 -8.08
CA VAL A 54 -10.76 -17.53 -7.84
C VAL A 54 -9.44 -16.86 -7.46
N LEU A 55 -9.03 -15.81 -8.17
CA LEU A 55 -7.82 -15.05 -7.84
C LEU A 55 -7.89 -14.45 -6.42
N GLY A 56 -9.07 -13.96 -6.01
CA GLY A 56 -9.30 -13.49 -4.64
C GLY A 56 -9.13 -14.58 -3.59
N VAL A 57 -9.58 -15.82 -3.86
CA VAL A 57 -9.37 -16.97 -2.98
C VAL A 57 -7.89 -17.32 -2.87
N VAL A 58 -7.16 -17.34 -3.99
CA VAL A 58 -5.72 -17.59 -3.99
C VAL A 58 -4.97 -16.51 -3.21
N GLY A 59 -5.33 -15.25 -3.39
CA GLY A 59 -4.77 -14.13 -2.64
C GLY A 59 -5.05 -14.25 -1.14
N TRP A 60 -6.30 -14.52 -0.75
CA TRP A 60 -6.67 -14.77 0.64
C TRP A 60 -5.90 -15.95 1.25
N TRP A 61 -5.74 -17.04 0.49
CA TRP A 61 -4.94 -18.19 0.92
C TRP A 61 -3.49 -17.78 1.14
N GLY A 62 -2.89 -17.04 0.21
CA GLY A 62 -1.56 -16.48 0.36
C GLY A 62 -1.44 -15.62 1.63
N LEU A 63 -2.36 -14.68 1.84
CA LEU A 63 -2.36 -13.79 3.01
C LEU A 63 -2.54 -14.53 4.35
N LEU A 64 -3.28 -15.63 4.38
CA LEU A 64 -3.39 -16.50 5.56
C LEU A 64 -2.10 -17.30 5.82
N HIS A 65 -1.34 -17.59 4.77
CA HIS A 65 -0.11 -18.40 4.83
C HIS A 65 1.16 -17.57 4.88
N ILE A 66 1.10 -16.24 4.73
CA ILE A 66 2.23 -15.35 5.03
C ILE A 66 2.63 -15.61 6.49
N GLU A 67 3.80 -16.22 6.66
CA GLU A 67 4.43 -16.36 7.95
C GLU A 67 4.74 -14.96 8.47
N LYS A 68 4.52 -14.74 9.77
CA LYS A 68 4.97 -13.49 10.38
C LYS A 68 6.49 -13.43 10.19
N PRO A 69 7.06 -12.28 9.78
CA PRO A 69 8.49 -12.11 9.80
C PRO A 69 8.99 -12.49 11.18
N THR A 70 10.03 -13.30 11.23
CA THR A 70 10.67 -13.64 12.51
C THR A 70 11.21 -12.37 13.15
N GLU A 71 11.37 -12.35 14.48
CA GLU A 71 11.96 -11.19 15.19
C GLU A 71 13.32 -10.81 14.58
N ASP A 72 14.07 -11.80 14.08
CA ASP A 72 15.34 -11.61 13.38
C ASP A 72 15.19 -10.89 12.03
N GLU A 73 14.14 -11.20 11.26
CA GLU A 73 13.83 -10.51 10.00
C GLU A 73 13.31 -9.08 10.23
N GLU A 74 12.55 -8.85 11.31
CA GLU A 74 12.15 -7.50 11.71
C GLU A 74 13.35 -6.69 12.19
N ALA A 75 14.26 -7.29 12.97
CA ALA A 75 15.50 -6.67 13.41
C ALA A 75 16.40 -6.32 12.22
N ALA A 76 16.59 -7.24 11.27
CA ALA A 76 17.36 -7.00 10.06
C ALA A 76 16.76 -5.87 9.19
N ARG A 77 15.42 -5.79 9.10
CA ARG A 77 14.75 -4.67 8.43
C ARG A 77 15.02 -3.34 9.12
N ARG A 78 14.94 -3.28 10.45
CA ARG A 78 15.22 -2.05 11.23
C ARG A 78 16.68 -1.61 11.08
N GLU A 79 17.61 -2.56 11.16
CA GLU A 79 19.04 -2.30 10.98
C GLU A 79 19.34 -1.78 9.57
N TYR A 80 18.71 -2.38 8.54
CA TYR A 80 18.81 -1.89 7.17
C TYR A 80 18.25 -0.47 7.02
N GLU A 81 17.07 -0.19 7.59
CA GLU A 81 16.48 1.16 7.57
C GLU A 81 17.36 2.19 8.30
N GLU A 82 17.96 1.82 9.43
CA GLU A 82 18.89 2.66 10.18
C GLU A 82 20.15 2.93 9.37
N LYS A 83 20.75 1.88 8.78
CA LYS A 83 21.91 2.03 7.89
C LYS A 83 21.60 2.97 6.73
N MET A 84 20.46 2.83 6.07
CA MET A 84 20.04 3.71 4.98
C MET A 84 19.84 5.16 5.46
N ARG A 85 19.31 5.36 6.67
CA ARG A 85 19.18 6.71 7.27
C ARG A 85 20.54 7.33 7.55
N LEU A 86 21.47 6.55 8.11
CA LEU A 86 22.83 6.99 8.38
C LEU A 86 23.58 7.30 7.10
N GLU A 87 23.43 6.47 6.07
CA GLU A 87 24.04 6.70 4.74
C GLU A 87 23.46 7.95 4.09
N ALA A 88 22.14 8.15 4.15
CA ALA A 88 21.51 9.38 3.66
C ALA A 88 21.94 10.62 4.47
N ALA A 89 22.18 10.50 5.77
CA ALA A 89 22.71 11.59 6.59
C ALA A 89 24.17 11.90 6.23
N ALA A 90 25.00 10.86 6.06
CA ALA A 90 26.39 11.00 5.64
C ALA A 90 26.50 11.62 4.25
N ALA A 91 25.65 11.20 3.31
CA ALA A 91 25.58 11.81 1.98
C ALA A 91 25.25 13.30 2.05
N ARG A 92 24.31 13.73 2.91
CA ARG A 92 24.02 15.16 3.12
C ARG A 92 25.20 15.93 3.70
N VAL A 93 25.95 15.33 4.63
CA VAL A 93 27.13 15.97 5.20
C VAL A 93 28.22 16.11 4.14
N VAL A 94 28.47 15.05 3.37
CA VAL A 94 29.42 15.07 2.24
C VAL A 94 29.04 16.19 1.27
N ASP A 95 27.79 16.24 0.83
CA ASP A 95 27.28 17.28 -0.07
C ASP A 95 27.55 18.69 0.48
N SER A 96 27.24 18.95 1.75
CA SER A 96 27.49 20.24 2.42
C SER A 96 28.98 20.59 2.57
N VAL A 97 29.88 19.61 2.54
CA VAL A 97 31.33 19.80 2.66
C VAL A 97 31.99 20.03 1.30
N PHE A 98 31.52 19.35 0.26
CA PHE A 98 32.05 19.47 -1.10
C PHE A 98 31.48 20.68 -1.85
N GLU A 99 30.25 21.08 -1.54
CA GLU A 99 29.62 22.28 -2.06
C GLU A 99 29.39 23.25 -0.89
N PRO A 100 30.42 24.02 -0.48
CA PRO A 100 30.25 25.02 0.58
C PRO A 100 29.11 25.95 0.17
N GLU A 101 28.16 26.13 1.08
CA GLU A 101 26.93 26.88 0.87
C GLU A 101 27.26 28.23 0.20
N ASP A 102 26.83 28.42 -1.05
CA ASP A 102 26.93 29.72 -1.72
C ASP A 102 26.08 30.70 -0.90
N ASP A 103 26.65 31.84 -0.50
CA ASP A 103 25.94 32.89 0.26
C ASP A 103 24.58 33.25 -0.40
N ALA A 104 24.49 33.12 -1.73
CA ALA A 104 23.24 33.29 -2.48
C ALA A 104 22.18 32.21 -2.17
N LEU A 105 22.58 30.95 -2.03
CA LEU A 105 21.68 29.84 -1.67
C LEU A 105 21.22 29.94 -0.21
N ALA A 106 22.11 30.31 0.71
CA ALA A 106 21.76 30.55 2.11
C ALA A 106 20.73 31.70 2.25
N ALA A 107 20.95 32.81 1.55
CA ALA A 107 20.01 33.92 1.50
C ALA A 107 18.65 33.51 0.90
N TYR A 108 18.66 32.69 -0.16
CA TYR A 108 17.45 32.19 -0.79
C TYR A 108 16.66 31.21 0.10
N ASN A 109 17.35 30.30 0.78
CA ASN A 109 16.73 29.36 1.72
C ASN A 109 16.09 30.08 2.92
N ASN A 110 16.74 31.12 3.45
CA ASN A 110 16.17 31.98 4.50
C ASN A 110 14.91 32.72 4.01
N TYR A 111 14.93 33.21 2.76
CA TYR A 111 13.76 33.81 2.15
C TYR A 111 12.61 32.81 1.99
N LEU A 112 12.89 31.59 1.52
CA LEU A 112 11.89 30.52 1.43
C LEU A 112 11.34 30.10 2.80
N ALA A 113 12.18 30.05 3.83
CA ALA A 113 11.74 29.74 5.20
C ALA A 113 10.75 30.78 5.73
N GLY A 114 11.00 32.08 5.45
CA GLY A 114 10.06 33.16 5.80
C GLY A 114 8.73 33.11 5.02
N LEU A 115 8.72 32.53 3.81
CA LEU A 115 7.49 32.28 3.05
C LEU A 115 6.74 31.02 3.48
N ALA A 116 7.46 30.01 3.98
CA ALA A 116 6.91 28.73 4.43
C ALA A 116 6.30 28.81 5.84
N GLU A 117 6.67 29.82 6.63
CA GLU A 117 5.96 30.11 7.86
C GLU A 117 4.49 30.44 7.56
N PRO A 118 3.53 29.72 8.16
CA PRO A 118 2.13 30.04 7.98
C PRO A 118 1.88 31.47 8.46
N PRO A 119 1.06 32.28 7.76
CA PRO A 119 0.80 33.65 8.17
C PRO A 119 0.28 33.63 9.60
N HIS A 120 1.00 34.28 10.50
CA HIS A 120 0.62 34.43 11.89
C HIS A 120 -0.80 35.02 11.91
N LYS A 121 -1.80 34.23 12.32
CA LYS A 121 -3.15 34.77 12.58
C LYS A 121 -3.04 35.68 13.80
N GLY A 122 -2.78 36.96 13.52
CA GLY A 122 -2.98 38.04 14.46
C GLY A 122 -4.46 38.12 14.84
N VAL A 123 -4.68 38.33 16.13
CA VAL A 123 -5.96 38.56 16.81
C VAL A 123 -6.77 39.67 16.16
#